data_AF-A0A351L7I9-F1
#
_entry.id   AF-A0A351L7I9-F1
#
_cell.length_a   1.000
_cell.length_b   1.000
_cell.length_c   1.000
_cell.angle_alpha   90.00
_cell.angle_beta   90.00
_cell.angle_gamma   90.00
#
_symmetry.space_group_name_H-M   'P 1'
#
loop_
_entity.id
_entity.type
_entity.pdbx_description
1 polymer ?
#
loop_
_entity_poly.entity_id
_entity_poly.type
_entity_poly.pdbx_seq_one_letter_code
_entity_poly.pdbx_strand_id
1 'polypeptide(L)'
;MKNLAFWKSVFLTKSIITCAEGAALFFADSWIRNLLNAQPLVNVEYSQLFFGLVFFIGVAYWWVANDISNNHGIIKFGICAQSFVFAILAYHTAIGTIHPLYLIPGIIDLIFAILYSVFLFLYSYKQAEPALE
;
A
#
# COMPACT_ATOMS: atom_id res chain seq x y z
N MET A 1 13.04 -1.58 22.40
CA MET A 1 12.94 -0.20 21.88
C MET A 1 13.59 0.01 20.50
N LYS A 2 14.71 -0.65 20.13
CA LYS A 2 15.40 -0.43 18.83
C LYS A 2 14.59 -0.73 17.55
N ASN A 3 13.56 -1.59 17.58
CA ASN A 3 12.76 -1.92 16.38
C ASN A 3 11.52 -1.03 16.15
N LEU A 4 10.99 -0.35 17.18
CA LEU A 4 9.73 0.40 17.04
C LEU A 4 9.90 1.64 16.15
N ALA A 5 11.03 2.35 16.31
CA ALA A 5 11.35 3.51 15.47
C ALA A 5 11.51 3.12 13.99
N PHE A 6 12.12 1.96 13.72
CA PHE A 6 12.22 1.43 12.36
C PHE A 6 10.83 1.15 11.77
N TRP A 7 9.99 0.39 12.47
CA TRP A 7 8.64 0.08 11.98
C TRP A 7 7.77 1.33 11.81
N LYS A 8 7.89 2.31 12.72
CA LYS A 8 7.25 3.62 12.56
C LYS A 8 7.69 4.32 11.28
N SER A 9 8.99 4.31 10.98
CA SER A 9 9.51 4.88 9.73
C SER A 9 8.95 4.14 8.51
N VAL A 10 8.87 2.81 8.55
CA VAL A 10 8.30 1.99 7.46
C VAL A 10 6.83 2.36 7.19
N PHE A 11 5.99 2.41 8.22
CA PHE A 11 4.57 2.79 8.08
C PHE A 11 4.40 4.25 7.62
N LEU A 12 5.20 5.17 8.16
CA LEU A 12 5.16 6.58 7.76
C LEU A 12 5.60 6.77 6.30
N THR A 13 6.65 6.06 5.88
CA THR A 13 7.12 6.08 4.49
C THR A 13 6.02 5.58 3.56
N LYS A 14 5.37 4.46 3.91
CA LYS A 14 4.26 3.96 3.09
C LYS A 14 3.07 4.90 3.07
N SER A 15 2.75 5.54 4.20
CA SER A 15 1.71 6.56 4.25
C SER A 15 1.99 7.69 3.25
N ILE A 16 3.20 8.25 3.28
CA ILE A 16 3.59 9.34 2.38
C ILE A 16 3.52 8.91 0.91
N ILE A 17 4.09 7.75 0.58
CA ILE A 17 4.06 7.21 -0.79
C ILE A 17 2.62 7.02 -1.27
N THR A 18 1.77 6.42 -0.46
CA THR A 18 0.39 6.07 -0.87
C THR A 18 -0.51 7.31 -0.97
N CYS A 19 -0.35 8.28 -0.06
CA CYS A 19 -1.02 9.58 -0.20
C CYS A 19 -0.54 10.31 -1.46
N ALA A 20 0.77 10.32 -1.73
CA ALA A 20 1.32 10.95 -2.93
C ALA A 20 0.82 10.26 -4.20
N GLU A 21 0.74 8.93 -4.21
CA GLU A 21 0.20 8.14 -5.32
C GLU A 21 -1.28 8.46 -5.56
N GLY A 22 -2.12 8.42 -4.52
CA GLY A 22 -3.54 8.76 -4.63
C GLY A 22 -3.73 10.19 -5.17
N ALA A 23 -2.98 11.16 -4.65
CA ALA A 23 -3.03 12.54 -5.12
C ALA A 23 -2.51 12.69 -6.57
N ALA A 24 -1.40 12.04 -6.91
CA ALA A 24 -0.83 12.09 -8.24
C ALA A 24 -1.78 11.49 -9.29
N LEU A 25 -2.40 10.34 -8.98
CA LEU A 25 -3.41 9.75 -9.86
C LEU A 25 -4.64 10.67 -9.97
N PHE A 26 -5.07 11.30 -8.88
CA PHE A 26 -6.22 12.19 -8.90
C PHE A 26 -6.03 13.41 -9.82
N PHE A 27 -4.84 14.03 -9.82
CA PHE A 27 -4.59 15.27 -10.57
C PHE A 27 -3.82 15.08 -11.89
N ALA A 28 -3.09 13.98 -12.04
CA ALA A 28 -2.18 13.77 -13.16
C ALA A 28 -2.43 12.48 -13.97
N ASP A 29 -3.50 11.71 -13.71
CA ASP A 29 -3.80 10.47 -14.47
C ASP A 29 -3.84 10.70 -15.98
N SER A 30 -4.47 11.78 -16.46
CA SER A 30 -4.54 12.09 -17.89
C SER A 30 -3.16 12.33 -18.52
N TRP A 31 -2.28 13.03 -17.79
CA TRP A 31 -0.90 13.27 -18.22
C TRP A 31 -0.07 11.98 -18.21
N ILE A 32 -0.19 11.16 -17.15
CA ILE A 32 0.49 9.86 -17.04
C ILE A 32 0.07 8.95 -18.20
N ARG A 33 -1.23 8.87 -18.50
CA ARG A 33 -1.74 8.04 -19.61
C ARG A 33 -1.22 8.49 -20.95
N ASN A 34 -1.20 9.79 -21.21
CA ASN A 34 -0.66 10.34 -22.45
C ASN A 34 0.83 10.00 -22.59
N LEU A 35 1.62 10.18 -21.53
CA LEU A 35 3.03 9.78 -21.49
C LEU A 35 3.23 8.29 -21.80
N LEU A 36 2.29 7.44 -21.38
CA LEU A 36 2.32 5.99 -21.58
C LEU A 36 1.62 5.52 -22.86
N ASN A 37 1.11 6.42 -23.70
CA ASN A 37 0.23 6.10 -24.83
C ASN A 37 -0.93 5.17 -24.45
N ALA A 38 -1.44 5.31 -23.23
CA ALA A 38 -2.54 4.50 -22.70
C ALA A 38 -3.90 5.07 -23.09
N GLN A 39 -4.87 4.18 -23.26
CA GLN A 39 -6.25 4.57 -23.57
C GLN A 39 -6.84 5.43 -22.43
N PRO A 40 -7.72 6.40 -22.77
CA PRO A 40 -8.43 7.18 -21.77
C PRO A 40 -9.34 6.30 -20.92
N LEU A 41 -9.67 6.80 -19.72
CA LEU A 41 -10.61 6.13 -18.83
C LEU A 41 -12.02 6.16 -19.42
N VAL A 42 -12.71 5.00 -19.37
CA VAL A 42 -14.10 4.88 -19.79
C VAL A 42 -15.05 5.38 -18.70
N ASN A 43 -14.76 5.07 -17.42
CA ASN A 43 -15.59 5.43 -16.27
C ASN A 43 -14.77 6.24 -15.24
N VAL A 44 -14.66 7.56 -15.48
CA VAL A 44 -13.76 8.46 -14.75
C VAL A 44 -14.13 8.55 -13.27
N GLU A 45 -15.43 8.50 -12.94
CA GLU A 45 -15.96 8.57 -11.59
C GLU A 45 -15.49 7.39 -10.71
N TYR A 46 -15.45 6.17 -11.25
CA TYR A 46 -14.95 5.00 -10.52
C TYR A 46 -13.45 5.09 -10.27
N SER A 47 -12.69 5.63 -11.23
CA SER A 47 -11.26 5.88 -11.06
C SER A 47 -10.99 6.94 -10.00
N GLN A 48 -11.75 8.03 -9.98
CA GLN A 48 -11.65 9.06 -8.93
C GLN A 48 -11.98 8.53 -7.54
N LEU A 49 -13.03 7.70 -7.43
CA LEU A 49 -13.35 7.00 -6.18
C LEU A 49 -12.19 6.09 -5.74
N PHE A 50 -11.62 5.33 -6.68
CA PHE A 50 -10.45 4.49 -6.39
C PHE A 50 -9.23 5.31 -5.95
N PHE A 51 -8.90 6.42 -6.62
CA PHE A 51 -7.79 7.29 -6.25
C PHE A 51 -7.98 7.91 -4.87
N GLY A 52 -9.22 8.32 -4.55
CA GLY A 52 -9.59 8.77 -3.21
C GLY A 52 -9.40 7.68 -2.16
N LEU A 53 -9.82 6.44 -2.45
CA LEU A 53 -9.59 5.29 -1.57
C LEU A 53 -8.09 5.04 -1.35
N VAL A 54 -7.28 5.06 -2.40
CA VAL A 54 -5.80 4.95 -2.29
C VAL A 54 -5.26 6.02 -1.36
N PHE A 55 -5.67 7.28 -1.52
CA PHE A 55 -5.25 8.37 -0.65
C PHE A 55 -5.60 8.10 0.83
N PHE A 56 -6.83 7.68 1.11
CA PHE A 56 -7.27 7.37 2.48
C PHE A 56 -6.61 6.13 3.08
N ILE A 57 -6.21 5.15 2.26
CA ILE A 57 -5.36 4.04 2.73
C ILE A 57 -4.00 4.58 3.20
N GLY A 58 -3.44 5.57 2.49
CA GLY A 58 -2.25 6.29 2.95
C GLY A 58 -2.44 6.94 4.33
N VAL A 59 -3.57 7.60 4.57
CA VAL A 59 -3.93 8.16 5.89
C VAL A 59 -4.06 7.07 6.96
N ALA A 60 -4.63 5.91 6.62
CA ALA A 60 -4.72 4.79 7.55
C ALA A 60 -3.33 4.30 8.00
N TYR A 61 -2.33 4.27 7.10
CA TYR A 61 -0.95 3.94 7.49
C TYR A 61 -0.29 5.01 8.38
N TRP A 62 -0.69 6.28 8.26
CA TRP A 62 -0.27 7.32 9.20
C TRP A 62 -0.83 7.07 10.60
N TRP A 63 -2.09 6.65 10.72
CA TRP A 63 -2.66 6.24 12.01
C TRP A 63 -1.89 5.07 12.61
N VAL A 64 -1.55 4.06 11.81
CA VAL A 64 -0.69 2.94 12.25
C VAL A 64 0.66 3.46 12.75
N ALA A 65 1.32 4.36 12.01
CA ALA A 65 2.61 4.90 12.42
C ALA A 65 2.56 5.67 13.76
N ASN A 66 1.43 6.28 14.10
CA ASN A 66 1.24 7.00 15.36
C ASN A 66 0.99 6.05 16.54
N ASP A 67 0.31 4.92 16.31
CA ASP A 67 0.06 3.90 17.32
C ASP A 67 0.11 2.49 16.73
N ILE A 68 1.33 1.97 16.58
CA ILE A 68 1.58 0.68 15.91
C ILE A 68 0.98 -0.49 16.71
N SER A 69 1.07 -0.43 18.04
CA SER A 69 0.70 -1.53 18.93
C SER A 69 -0.81 -1.80 18.93
N ASN A 70 -1.64 -0.78 18.71
CA ASN A 70 -3.10 -0.91 18.77
C ASN A 70 -3.76 -1.04 17.38
N ASN A 71 -3.04 -0.77 16.29
CA ASN A 71 -3.60 -0.73 14.94
C ASN A 71 -3.33 -2.00 14.09
N HIS A 72 -3.13 -3.16 14.71
CA HIS A 72 -2.87 -4.41 13.98
C HIS A 72 -3.98 -4.82 13.00
N GLY A 73 -5.24 -4.44 13.28
CA GLY A 73 -6.36 -4.67 12.34
C GLY A 73 -6.16 -3.95 11.00
N ILE A 74 -5.71 -2.69 11.05
CA ILE A 74 -5.39 -1.90 9.86
C ILE A 74 -4.19 -2.51 9.12
N ILE A 75 -3.20 -3.02 9.84
CA ILE A 75 -2.02 -3.68 9.24
C ILE A 75 -2.44 -4.94 8.48
N LYS A 76 -3.26 -5.81 9.09
CA LYS A 76 -3.79 -7.01 8.44
C LYS A 76 -4.62 -6.67 7.20
N PHE A 77 -5.50 -5.68 7.32
CA PHE A 77 -6.26 -5.16 6.18
C PHE A 77 -5.33 -4.67 5.05
N GLY A 78 -4.30 -3.90 5.40
CA GLY A 78 -3.30 -3.40 4.47
C GLY A 78 -2.57 -4.51 3.70
N ILE A 79 -2.16 -5.58 4.40
CA ILE A 79 -1.54 -6.76 3.76
C ILE A 79 -2.49 -7.36 2.71
N CYS A 80 -3.76 -7.58 3.06
CA CYS A 80 -4.74 -8.14 2.15
C CYS A 80 -5.01 -7.22 0.95
N ALA A 81 -5.23 -5.93 1.21
CA ALA A 81 -5.53 -4.94 0.17
C ALA A 81 -4.37 -4.81 -0.84
N GLN A 82 -3.14 -4.64 -0.36
CA GLN A 82 -1.95 -4.49 -1.21
C GLN A 82 -1.66 -5.75 -2.02
N SER A 83 -1.79 -6.93 -1.41
CA SER A 83 -1.62 -8.20 -2.11
C SER A 83 -2.66 -8.36 -3.22
N PHE A 84 -3.90 -7.94 -2.97
CA PHE A 84 -4.98 -7.98 -3.96
C PHE A 84 -4.74 -6.99 -5.11
N VAL A 85 -4.33 -5.75 -4.81
CA VAL A 85 -3.95 -4.75 -5.83
C VAL A 85 -2.82 -5.27 -6.70
N PHE A 86 -1.75 -5.81 -6.11
CA PHE A 86 -0.66 -6.44 -6.85
C PHE A 86 -1.16 -7.57 -7.75
N ALA A 87 -1.98 -8.48 -7.23
CA ALA A 87 -2.50 -9.62 -8.00
C ALA A 87 -3.30 -9.16 -9.23
N ILE A 88 -4.16 -8.14 -9.08
CA ILE A 88 -4.91 -7.53 -10.18
C ILE A 88 -3.96 -6.91 -11.20
N LEU A 89 -3.01 -6.07 -10.77
CA LEU A 89 -2.07 -5.42 -11.66
C LEU A 89 -1.19 -6.43 -12.41
N ALA A 90 -0.71 -7.46 -11.71
CA ALA A 90 0.09 -8.53 -12.29
C ALA A 90 -0.69 -9.31 -13.35
N TYR A 91 -1.93 -9.70 -13.04
CA TYR A 91 -2.82 -10.37 -13.99
C TYR A 91 -3.04 -9.54 -15.25
N HIS A 92 -3.48 -8.29 -15.09
CA HIS A 92 -3.78 -7.40 -16.22
C HIS A 92 -2.55 -7.02 -17.04
N THR A 93 -1.38 -6.96 -16.41
CA THR A 93 -0.09 -6.79 -17.11
C THR A 93 0.26 -8.05 -17.91
N ALA A 94 0.08 -9.24 -17.33
CA ALA A 94 0.40 -10.51 -17.98
C ALA A 94 -0.45 -10.78 -19.23
N ILE A 95 -1.73 -10.37 -19.23
CA ILE A 95 -2.61 -10.48 -20.40
C ILE A 95 -2.54 -9.27 -21.34
N GLY A 96 -1.62 -8.32 -21.10
CA GLY A 96 -1.37 -7.17 -21.98
C GLY A 96 -2.46 -6.09 -21.97
N THR A 97 -3.36 -6.10 -20.99
CA THR A 97 -4.46 -5.11 -20.91
C THR A 97 -4.06 -3.76 -20.31
N ILE A 98 -2.96 -3.72 -19.54
CA ILE A 98 -2.39 -2.49 -19.01
C ILE A 98 -0.90 -2.40 -19.34
N HIS A 99 -0.40 -1.17 -19.43
CA HIS A 99 1.02 -0.93 -19.67
C HIS A 99 1.87 -1.49 -18.50
N PRO A 100 2.99 -2.22 -18.74
CA PRO A 100 3.77 -2.85 -17.67
C PRO A 100 4.29 -1.92 -16.57
N LEU A 101 4.46 -0.62 -16.87
CA LEU A 101 4.84 0.39 -15.87
C LEU A 101 3.81 0.54 -14.74
N TYR A 102 2.54 0.21 -14.96
CA TYR A 102 1.54 0.19 -13.89
C TYR A 102 1.79 -0.91 -12.84
N LEU A 103 2.67 -1.88 -13.12
CA LEU A 103 3.04 -2.91 -12.15
C LEU A 103 4.02 -2.38 -11.09
N ILE A 104 4.76 -1.31 -11.36
CA ILE A 104 5.73 -0.71 -10.42
C ILE A 104 5.10 -0.39 -9.06
N PRO A 105 3.99 0.38 -8.97
CA PRO A 105 3.34 0.63 -7.68
C PRO A 105 2.88 -0.66 -7.01
N GLY A 106 2.36 -1.64 -7.77
CA GLY A 106 1.98 -2.95 -7.24
C GLY A 106 3.15 -3.72 -6.62
N ILE A 107 4.35 -3.66 -7.21
CA ILE A 107 5.55 -4.29 -6.64
C ILE A 107 5.95 -3.59 -5.33
N ILE A 108 5.89 -2.25 -5.30
CA ILE A 108 6.15 -1.48 -4.08
C ILE A 108 5.16 -1.90 -2.98
N ASP A 109 3.88 -1.99 -3.30
CA ASP A 109 2.82 -2.47 -2.40
C ASP A 109 3.12 -3.88 -1.85
N LEU A 110 3.54 -4.80 -2.71
CA LEU A 110 3.88 -6.16 -2.30
C LEU A 110 5.07 -6.19 -1.33
N ILE A 111 6.10 -5.37 -1.57
CA ILE A 111 7.25 -5.24 -0.65
C ILE A 111 6.76 -4.78 0.73
N PHE A 112 5.88 -3.78 0.79
CA PHE A 112 5.32 -3.32 2.07
C PHE A 112 4.42 -4.36 2.72
N ALA A 113 3.60 -5.09 1.96
CA ALA A 113 2.79 -6.19 2.47
C ALA A 113 3.64 -7.30 3.12
N ILE A 114 4.78 -7.63 2.52
CA ILE A 114 5.76 -8.57 3.09
C ILE A 114 6.35 -7.99 4.38
N LEU A 115 6.79 -6.73 4.37
CA LEU A 115 7.32 -6.06 5.57
C LEU A 115 6.31 -6.04 6.72
N TYR A 116 5.04 -5.79 6.43
CA TYR A 116 3.95 -5.80 7.42
C TYR A 116 3.69 -7.20 7.97
N SER A 117 3.77 -8.22 7.12
CA SER A 117 3.66 -9.62 7.55
C SER A 117 4.81 -9.99 8.48
N VAL A 118 6.03 -9.59 8.15
CA VAL A 118 7.22 -9.76 9.02
C VAL A 118 7.04 -9.03 10.35
N PHE A 119 6.54 -7.79 10.32
CA PHE A 119 6.24 -7.03 11.54
C PHE A 119 5.29 -7.79 12.47
N LEU A 120 4.14 -8.25 11.95
CA LEU A 120 3.15 -8.98 12.76
C LEU A 120 3.70 -10.30 13.30
N PHE A 121 4.49 -11.03 12.49
CA PHE A 121 5.13 -12.27 12.91
C PHE A 121 6.09 -12.03 14.09
N LEU A 122 6.98 -11.05 13.97
CA LEU A 122 7.94 -10.70 15.03
C LEU A 122 7.26 -10.15 16.28
N TYR A 123 6.18 -9.39 16.12
CA TYR A 123 5.40 -8.87 17.23
C TYR A 123 4.68 -9.99 17.99
N SER A 124 4.03 -10.91 17.28
CA SER A 124 3.35 -12.06 17.88
C SER A 124 4.33 -12.98 18.62
N TYR A 125 5.53 -13.19 18.06
CA TYR A 125 6.57 -14.01 18.71
C TYR A 125 7.00 -13.42 20.05
N LYS A 126 7.21 -12.10 20.12
CA LYS A 126 7.56 -11.41 21.37
C LYS A 126 6.49 -11.45 22.46
N GLN A 127 5.22 -11.57 22.09
CA GLN A 127 4.14 -11.74 23.07
C GLN A 127 4.03 -13.19 23.58
N ALA A 128 4.54 -14.16 22.82
CA ALA A 128 4.48 -15.58 23.16
C ALA A 128 5.67 -16.05 24.00
N GLU A 129 6.73 -15.26 24.14
CA GLU A 129 7.88 -15.55 25.00
C GLU A 129 7.43 -15.39 26.48
N PRO A 130 7.34 -16.48 27.27
CA PRO A 130 6.99 -16.36 28.67
C PRO A 130 8.06 -15.53 29.38
N ALA A 131 7.64 -14.63 30.27
CA ALA A 131 8.55 -13.96 31.17
C ALA A 131 9.30 -15.03 31.97
N LEU A 132 10.57 -15.27 31.63
CA LEU A 132 11.48 -16.04 32.47
C LEU A 132 11.69 -15.22 33.74
N GLU A 133 10.85 -15.47 34.74
CA GLU A 133 11.09 -15.14 36.15
C GLU A 133 12.10 -16.12 36.77
#